data_AF-A0A974S7Y8-F1
#
_entry.id   AF-A0A974S7Y8-F1
#
_cell.length_a   1.000
_cell.length_b   1.000
_cell.length_c   1.000
_cell.angle_alpha   90.00
_cell.angle_beta   90.00
_cell.angle_gamma   90.00
#
_symmetry.space_group_name_H-M   'P 1'
#
loop_
_entity.id
_entity.type
_entity.pdbx_description
1 polymer ?
#
loop_
_entity_poly.entity_id
_entity_poly.type
_entity_poly.pdbx_seq_one_letter_code
_entity_poly.pdbx_strand_id
1 'polypeptide(L)'
;MAASALAFRTRWDQQPEGAEIEVAEAMTDLTLEIIARTMFSTDGASVSATVRHSMEGAMAELNMNLLDILPVIGDVRFRAREKRIAAVFAEMDADIARMIEDRKANPTDGPQDLLSRLIEARDSEGVRR
;
A
#
# COMPACT_ATOMS: atom_id res chain seq x y z
N MET A 1 -15.68 -1.94 1.08
CA MET A 1 -15.91 -0.82 2.02
C MET A 1 -16.77 -1.24 3.22
N ALA A 2 -18.07 -1.54 3.05
CA ALA A 2 -18.94 -1.91 4.18
C ALA A 2 -18.45 -3.13 4.98
N ALA A 3 -17.98 -4.18 4.30
CA ALA A 3 -17.42 -5.37 4.95
C ALA A 3 -16.18 -5.04 5.80
N SER A 4 -15.25 -4.22 5.30
CA SER A 4 -14.06 -3.77 6.04
C SER A 4 -14.42 -2.97 7.29
N ALA A 5 -15.40 -2.06 7.17
CA ALA A 5 -15.86 -1.25 8.30
C ALA A 5 -16.55 -2.10 9.38
N LEU A 6 -17.32 -3.12 8.98
CA LEU A 6 -17.95 -4.07 9.91
C LEU A 6 -16.90 -4.94 10.61
N ALA A 7 -15.92 -5.47 9.88
CA ALA A 7 -14.83 -6.24 10.46
C ALA A 7 -14.02 -5.40 11.46
N PHE A 8 -13.74 -4.14 11.12
CA PHE A 8 -13.10 -3.19 12.02
C PHE A 8 -13.92 -2.96 13.30
N ARG A 9 -15.23 -2.70 13.18
CA ARG A 9 -16.11 -2.56 14.34
C ARG A 9 -16.10 -3.79 15.24
N THR A 10 -16.19 -4.99 14.65
CA THR A 10 -16.14 -6.25 15.41
C THR A 10 -14.82 -6.40 16.18
N ARG A 11 -13.67 -6.03 15.58
CA ARG A 11 -12.38 -6.04 16.29
C ARG A 11 -12.37 -5.06 17.47
N TRP A 12 -13.07 -3.94 17.31
CA TRP A 12 -13.17 -2.91 18.35
C TRP A 12 -14.06 -3.34 19.52
N ASP A 13 -15.21 -3.95 19.21
CA ASP A 13 -16.15 -4.49 20.19
C ASP A 13 -15.52 -5.62 21.05
N GLN A 14 -14.43 -6.23 20.58
CA GLN A 14 -13.68 -7.28 21.30
C GLN A 14 -12.61 -6.72 22.26
N GLN A 15 -12.37 -5.41 22.26
CA GLN A 15 -11.40 -4.80 23.18
C GLN A 15 -11.95 -4.78 24.61
N PRO A 16 -11.09 -4.88 25.64
CA PRO A 16 -11.49 -4.72 27.02
C PRO A 16 -12.19 -3.37 27.26
N GLU A 17 -13.14 -3.35 28.19
CA GLU A 17 -13.78 -2.10 28.59
C GLU A 17 -12.74 -1.13 29.17
N GLY A 18 -12.74 0.11 28.66
CA GLY A 18 -11.75 1.13 29.02
C GLY A 18 -10.40 1.02 28.30
N ALA A 19 -10.25 0.14 27.30
CA ALA A 19 -9.06 0.11 26.46
C ALA A 19 -8.87 1.44 25.71
N GLU A 20 -7.66 2.01 25.79
CA GLU A 20 -7.27 3.15 24.98
C GLU A 20 -6.97 2.69 23.54
N ILE A 21 -7.43 3.46 22.56
CA ILE A 21 -7.22 3.18 21.15
C ILE A 21 -6.53 4.37 20.51
N GLU A 22 -5.41 4.12 19.84
CA GLU A 22 -4.79 5.07 18.93
C GLU A 22 -5.63 5.16 17.65
N VAL A 23 -6.49 6.18 17.58
CA VAL A 23 -7.48 6.33 16.50
C VAL A 23 -6.81 6.62 15.16
N ALA A 24 -5.67 7.32 15.15
CA ALA A 24 -4.99 7.66 13.90
C ALA A 24 -4.37 6.42 13.26
N GLU A 25 -3.72 5.57 14.06
CA GLU A 25 -3.24 4.27 13.62
C GLU A 25 -4.41 3.41 13.12
N ALA A 26 -5.43 3.21 13.96
CA ALA A 26 -6.58 2.37 13.64
C ALA A 26 -7.33 2.80 12.35
N MET A 27 -7.44 4.10 12.09
CA MET A 27 -8.04 4.60 10.85
C MET A 27 -7.11 4.41 9.64
N THR A 28 -5.80 4.54 9.82
CA THR A 28 -4.83 4.20 8.78
C THR A 28 -5.00 2.73 8.37
N ASP A 29 -5.12 1.81 9.33
CA ASP A 29 -5.38 0.39 9.09
C ASP A 29 -6.62 0.13 8.26
N LEU A 30 -7.73 0.72 8.68
CA LEU A 30 -9.00 0.55 8.01
C LEU A 30 -8.93 1.06 6.56
N THR A 31 -8.29 2.21 6.32
CA THR A 31 -8.18 2.77 4.97
C THR A 31 -7.31 1.91 4.05
N LEU A 32 -6.17 1.40 4.53
CA LEU A 32 -5.33 0.48 3.78
C LEU A 32 -6.04 -0.84 3.48
N GLU A 33 -6.78 -1.39 4.46
CA GLU A 33 -7.58 -2.59 4.25
C GLU A 33 -8.67 -2.37 3.19
N ILE A 34 -9.34 -1.21 3.19
CA ILE A 34 -10.33 -0.85 2.17
C ILE A 34 -9.67 -0.79 0.78
N ILE A 35 -8.52 -0.11 0.65
CA ILE A 35 -7.80 0.01 -0.62
C ILE A 35 -7.38 -1.38 -1.12
N ALA A 36 -6.75 -2.19 -0.27
CA ALA A 36 -6.27 -3.52 -0.64
C ALA A 36 -7.41 -4.43 -1.13
N ARG A 37 -8.51 -4.51 -0.37
CA ARG A 37 -9.67 -5.34 -0.75
C ARG A 37 -10.36 -4.83 -2.02
N THR A 38 -10.43 -3.51 -2.22
CA THR A 38 -11.13 -2.95 -3.38
C THR A 38 -10.28 -2.98 -4.66
N MET A 39 -8.98 -2.76 -4.56
CA MET A 39 -8.09 -2.82 -5.72
C MET A 39 -7.75 -4.25 -6.13
N PHE A 40 -7.53 -5.13 -5.16
CA PHE A 40 -6.91 -6.43 -5.41
C PHE A 40 -7.78 -7.64 -5.09
N SER A 41 -9.02 -7.44 -4.61
CA SER A 41 -9.97 -8.50 -4.21
C SER A 41 -9.35 -9.61 -3.37
N THR A 42 -8.30 -9.29 -2.61
CA THR A 42 -7.64 -10.22 -1.70
C THR A 42 -8.26 -10.10 -0.32
N ASP A 43 -8.35 -11.22 0.40
CA ASP A 43 -8.59 -11.21 1.85
C ASP A 43 -7.35 -10.61 2.53
N GLY A 44 -7.32 -9.28 2.53
CA GLY A 44 -6.14 -8.46 2.73
C GLY A 44 -5.71 -8.36 4.18
N ALA A 45 -5.19 -9.45 4.74
CA ALA A 45 -4.38 -9.41 5.97
C ALA A 45 -2.88 -9.35 5.64
N SER A 46 -2.39 -10.15 4.69
CA SER A 46 -0.97 -10.15 4.30
C SER A 46 -0.60 -8.91 3.50
N VAL A 47 -1.38 -8.59 2.46
CA VAL A 47 -1.14 -7.41 1.59
C VAL A 47 -1.25 -6.11 2.39
N SER A 48 -2.22 -6.01 3.30
CA SER A 48 -2.38 -4.81 4.14
C SER A 48 -1.22 -4.64 5.12
N ALA A 49 -0.68 -5.74 5.67
CA ALA A 49 0.50 -5.70 6.52
C ALA A 49 1.76 -5.26 5.75
N THR A 50 2.01 -5.80 4.55
CA THR A 50 3.14 -5.39 3.70
C THR A 50 3.03 -3.93 3.27
N VAL A 51 1.83 -3.49 2.86
CA VAL A 51 1.56 -2.09 2.48
C VAL A 51 1.75 -1.16 3.67
N ARG A 52 1.25 -1.53 4.86
CA ARG A 52 1.49 -0.78 6.10
C ARG A 52 2.98 -0.61 6.35
N HIS A 53 3.72 -1.72 6.39
CA HIS A 53 5.14 -1.70 6.71
C HIS A 53 5.91 -0.80 5.75
N SER A 54 5.55 -0.87 4.45
CA SER A 54 6.12 -0.03 3.41
C SER A 54 5.77 1.46 3.63
N MET A 55 4.54 1.78 3.99
CA MET A 55 4.11 3.16 4.23
C MET A 55 4.73 3.75 5.49
N GLU A 56 4.80 3.01 6.59
CA GLU A 56 5.46 3.45 7.83
C GLU A 56 6.95 3.72 7.59
N GLY A 57 7.63 2.81 6.88
CA GLY A 57 9.03 3.01 6.50
C GLY A 57 9.23 4.22 5.59
N ALA A 58 8.33 4.46 4.64
CA ALA A 58 8.39 5.62 3.77
C ALA A 58 8.13 6.93 4.53
N MET A 59 7.14 6.95 5.43
CA MET A 59 6.82 8.12 6.26
C MET A 59 7.95 8.48 7.21
N ALA A 60 8.67 7.50 7.76
CA ALA A 60 9.86 7.74 8.57
C ALA A 60 10.95 8.50 7.77
N GLU A 61 11.05 8.26 6.47
CA GLU A 61 11.98 8.92 5.56
C GLU A 61 11.48 10.28 5.02
N LEU A 62 10.24 10.69 5.31
CA LEU A 62 9.70 12.01 4.91
C LEU A 62 10.13 13.15 5.83
N ASN A 63 10.73 12.86 6.99
CA ASN A 63 11.26 13.88 7.89
C ASN A 63 12.51 14.55 7.30
N MET A 64 12.30 15.65 6.57
CA MET A 64 13.40 16.46 6.04
C MET A 64 14.07 17.27 7.16
N ASN A 65 15.40 17.29 7.15
CA ASN A 65 16.20 18.08 8.07
C ASN A 65 16.94 19.21 7.33
N LEU A 66 17.39 20.23 8.06
CA LEU A 66 18.09 21.41 7.52
C LEU A 66 19.34 21.02 6.71
N LEU A 67 19.99 19.91 7.08
CA LEU A 67 21.15 19.34 6.39
C LEU A 67 20.84 18.83 4.97
N ASP A 68 19.58 18.51 4.69
CA ASP A 68 19.16 18.03 3.37
C ASP A 68 19.11 19.16 2.34
N ILE A 69 19.04 20.44 2.77
CA ILE A 69 18.95 21.61 1.88
C ILE A 69 20.33 22.21 1.55
N LEU A 70 21.42 21.69 2.13
CA LEU A 70 22.77 22.23 1.91
C LEU A 70 23.32 21.89 0.52
N PRO A 71 23.94 22.85 -0.20
CA PRO A 71 24.27 22.76 -1.64
C PRO A 71 25.37 21.75 -2.04
N VAL A 72 25.78 20.86 -1.14
CA VAL A 72 26.78 19.80 -1.43
C VAL A 72 26.42 18.49 -0.73
N ILE A 73 26.04 18.56 0.55
CA ILE A 73 25.69 17.39 1.35
C ILE A 73 24.25 16.95 1.06
N GLY A 74 23.38 17.90 0.69
CA GLY A 74 21.97 17.67 0.37
C GLY A 74 21.76 16.64 -0.72
N ASP A 75 22.41 16.80 -1.88
CA ASP A 75 22.23 15.89 -3.03
C ASP A 75 22.58 14.43 -2.70
N VAL A 76 23.67 14.21 -1.96
CA VAL A 76 24.09 12.86 -1.54
C VAL A 76 23.07 12.27 -0.56
N ARG A 77 22.60 13.09 0.39
CA ARG A 77 21.59 12.67 1.37
C ARG A 77 20.24 12.39 0.73
N PHE A 78 19.81 13.19 -0.24
CA PHE A 78 18.60 12.97 -1.04
C PHE A 78 18.68 11.66 -1.82
N ARG A 79 19.78 11.40 -2.54
CA ARG A 79 19.95 10.12 -3.27
C ARG A 79 19.98 8.91 -2.33
N ALA A 80 20.60 9.04 -1.16
CA ALA A 80 20.60 7.98 -0.16
C ALA A 80 19.19 7.72 0.39
N ARG A 81 18.41 8.78 0.61
CA ARG A 81 17.00 8.71 1.05
C ARG A 81 16.11 8.09 -0.02
N GLU A 82 16.24 8.50 -1.27
CA GLU A 82 15.53 7.91 -2.41
C GLU A 82 15.78 6.40 -2.48
N LYS A 83 17.03 5.95 -2.30
CA LYS A 83 17.37 4.52 -2.23
C LYS A 83 16.72 3.80 -1.06
N ARG A 84 16.63 4.43 0.12
CA ARG A 84 15.95 3.83 1.29
C ARG A 84 14.46 3.71 1.06
N ILE A 85 13.82 4.76 0.54
CA ILE A 85 12.39 4.74 0.18
C ILE A 85 12.13 3.64 -0.86
N ALA A 86 12.95 3.56 -1.92
CA ALA A 86 12.83 2.52 -2.93
C ALA A 86 13.00 1.12 -2.34
N ALA A 87 13.93 0.92 -1.40
CA ALA A 87 14.11 -0.36 -0.73
C ALA A 87 12.91 -0.75 0.14
N VAL A 88 12.28 0.23 0.80
CA VAL A 88 11.06 0.01 1.59
C VAL A 88 9.89 -0.44 0.70
N PHE A 89 9.75 0.12 -0.50
CA PHE A 89 8.68 -0.27 -1.43
C PHE A 89 8.98 -1.55 -2.23
N ALA A 90 10.21 -2.04 -2.24
CA ALA A 90 10.62 -3.17 -3.08
C ALA A 90 9.83 -4.46 -2.79
N GLU A 91 9.47 -4.70 -1.52
CA GLU A 91 8.66 -5.87 -1.13
C GLU A 91 7.23 -5.75 -1.65
N MET A 92 6.61 -4.58 -1.46
CA MET A 92 5.27 -4.28 -2.00
C MET A 92 5.23 -4.41 -3.52
N ASP A 93 6.24 -3.87 -4.21
CA ASP A 93 6.36 -3.97 -5.67
C ASP A 93 6.46 -5.42 -6.14
N ALA A 94 7.23 -6.26 -5.43
CA ALA A 94 7.36 -7.68 -5.75
C ALA A 94 6.03 -8.44 -5.57
N ASP A 95 5.26 -8.12 -4.53
CA ASP A 95 3.94 -8.72 -4.29
C ASP A 95 2.92 -8.27 -5.35
N ILE A 96 2.88 -6.98 -5.69
CA ILE A 96 2.01 -6.45 -6.76
C ILE A 96 2.39 -7.06 -8.12
N ALA A 97 3.68 -7.15 -8.42
CA ALA A 97 4.15 -7.77 -9.66
C ALA A 97 3.70 -9.23 -9.78
N ARG A 98 3.76 -10.00 -8.68
CA ARG A 98 3.26 -11.38 -8.63
C ARG A 98 1.76 -11.43 -8.91
N MET A 99 0.97 -10.57 -8.26
CA MET A 99 -0.47 -10.49 -8.53
C MET A 99 -0.77 -10.17 -10.00
N ILE A 100 -0.03 -9.25 -10.60
CA ILE A 100 -0.18 -8.89 -12.02
C ILE A 100 0.07 -10.10 -12.91
N GLU A 101 1.15 -10.84 -12.69
CA GLU A 101 1.47 -12.04 -13.49
C GLU A 101 0.44 -13.15 -13.29
N ASP A 102 -0.02 -13.39 -12.06
CA ASP A 102 -1.07 -14.37 -11.78
C ASP A 102 -2.37 -14.06 -12.52
N ARG A 103 -2.73 -12.78 -12.64
CA ARG A 103 -3.93 -12.31 -13.37
C ARG A 103 -3.78 -12.42 -14.87
N LYS A 104 -2.60 -12.06 -15.41
CA LYS A 104 -2.29 -12.23 -16.83
C LYS A 104 -2.32 -13.70 -17.25
N ALA A 105 -1.88 -14.60 -16.36
CA ALA A 105 -1.92 -16.04 -16.59
C ALA A 105 -3.35 -16.61 -16.55
N ASN A 106 -4.25 -16.01 -15.75
CA ASN A 106 -5.62 -16.48 -15.53
C ASN A 106 -6.67 -15.40 -15.83
N PRO A 107 -6.79 -14.93 -17.08
CA PRO A 107 -7.63 -13.76 -17.42
C PRO A 107 -9.14 -14.00 -17.24
N THR A 108 -9.61 -15.24 -17.31
CA THR A 108 -11.04 -15.59 -17.18
C THR A 108 -11.42 -16.13 -15.80
N ASP A 109 -10.45 -16.65 -15.05
CA ASP A 109 -10.68 -17.36 -13.78
C ASP A 109 -10.26 -16.52 -12.55
N GLY A 110 -9.62 -15.36 -12.78
CA GLY A 110 -9.18 -14.44 -11.73
C GLY A 110 -10.27 -13.49 -11.22
N PRO A 111 -10.03 -12.80 -10.09
CA PRO A 111 -10.95 -11.79 -9.57
C PRO A 111 -11.16 -10.64 -10.58
N GLN A 112 -12.41 -10.25 -10.81
CA GLN A 112 -12.76 -9.07 -11.63
C GLN A 112 -12.71 -7.78 -10.80
N ASP A 113 -11.52 -7.43 -10.35
CA ASP A 113 -11.30 -6.24 -9.53
C ASP A 113 -10.71 -5.08 -10.35
N LEU A 114 -10.35 -3.99 -9.65
CA LEU A 114 -9.80 -2.81 -10.30
C LEU A 114 -8.43 -3.08 -10.96
N LEU A 115 -7.56 -3.89 -10.37
CA LEU A 115 -6.28 -4.23 -10.98
C LEU A 115 -6.47 -5.08 -12.26
N SER A 116 -7.43 -6.01 -12.29
CA SER A 116 -7.74 -6.76 -13.52
C SER A 116 -8.25 -5.82 -14.63
N ARG A 117 -9.11 -4.86 -14.27
CA ARG A 117 -9.57 -3.81 -15.20
C ARG A 117 -8.42 -2.94 -15.71
N LEU A 118 -7.43 -2.61 -14.88
CA LEU A 118 -6.25 -1.84 -15.29
C LEU A 118 -5.33 -2.64 -16.22
N ILE A 119 -5.21 -3.96 -16.02
CA ILE A 119 -4.44 -4.84 -16.90
C ILE A 119 -5.11 -4.95 -18.29
N GLU A 120 -6.44 -5.05 -18.32
CA GLU A 120 -7.22 -5.14 -19.56
C GLU A 120 -7.36 -3.80 -20.30
N ALA A 121 -7.25 -2.69 -19.57
CA ALA A 121 -7.40 -1.36 -20.13
C ALA A 121 -6.35 -1.14 -21.23
N ARG A 122 -6.83 -0.91 -22.45
CA ARG A 122 -6.02 -0.35 -23.53
C ARG A 122 -6.16 1.16 -23.48
N ASP A 123 -5.04 1.85 -23.46
CA ASP A 123 -5.02 3.30 -23.62
C ASP A 123 -5.71 3.67 -24.94
N SER A 124 -6.72 4.53 -24.87
CA SER A 124 -7.46 5.03 -26.02
C SER A 124 -6.58 5.83 -26.98
N GLU A 125 -5.41 6.29 -26.53
CA GLU A 125 -4.45 7.05 -27.36
C GLU A 125 -3.39 6.19 -28.04
N GLY A 126 -3.37 4.87 -27.84
CA GLY A 126 -2.57 3.96 -28.68
C GLY A 126 -1.06 4.22 -28.68
N VAL A 127 -0.48 4.81 -27.63
CA VAL A 127 0.97 4.94 -27.50
C VAL A 127 1.50 3.77 -26.67
N ARG A 128 1.97 2.72 -27.35
CA ARG A 128 2.88 1.74 -26.74
C ARG A 128 4.12 2.49 -26.26
N ARG A 129 4.41 2.45 -24.96
CA ARG A 129 5.78 2.60 -24.46
C ARG A 129 6.36 1.22 -24.19
#